data_AF-A0A972PFY2-F1
#
_entry.id   AF-A0A972PFY2-F1
#
_cell.length_a   1.000
_cell.length_b   1.000
_cell.length_c   1.000
_cell.angle_alpha   90.00
_cell.angle_beta   90.00
_cell.angle_gamma   90.00
#
_symmetry.space_group_name_H-M   'P 1'
#
loop_
_entity.id
_entity.type
_entity.pdbx_description
1 polymer ?
#
loop_
_entity_poly.entity_id
_entity_poly.type
_entity_poly.pdbx_seq_one_letter_code
_entity_poly.pdbx_strand_id
1 'polypeptide(L)'
;METTFRINYEEMLLYIKKAVQETLNQILKNLNLDETITTLQSYPAKIKAQQTTLISLQRSLEDAKLELETIKADIIADISAAVGENGKPLFSNEKAREAEFVRRAKSSPEYQEALSNYRAVEDSYNEAKFTLDQLYNEFSAQKAILAALAAKVNFLAGIPKI
;
A
#
# COMPACT_ATOMS: atom_id res chain seq x y z
N MET A 1 5.92 15.83 73.37
CA MET A 1 7.29 15.84 72.80
C MET A 1 7.11 15.79 71.29
N GLU A 2 6.94 16.95 70.66
CA GLU A 2 6.70 17.05 69.22
C GLU A 2 8.05 16.97 68.50
N THR A 3 8.37 15.81 67.93
CA THR A 3 9.50 15.65 67.02
C THR A 3 9.18 16.35 65.70
N THR A 4 9.60 17.61 65.59
CA THR A 4 9.53 18.36 64.34
C THR A 4 10.51 17.74 63.34
N PHE A 5 9.98 17.02 62.35
CA PHE A 5 10.77 16.48 61.24
C PHE A 5 11.21 17.65 60.34
N ARG A 6 12.40 18.21 60.59
CA ARG A 6 13.04 19.16 59.67
C ARG A 6 13.75 18.36 58.58
N ILE A 7 13.05 18.05 57.50
CA ILE A 7 13.69 17.56 56.28
C ILE A 7 14.50 18.73 55.71
N ASN A 8 15.80 18.52 55.50
CA ASN A 8 16.66 19.52 54.86
C ASN A 8 16.17 19.75 53.42
N TYR A 9 16.05 21.00 52.99
CA TYR A 9 15.68 21.36 51.62
C TYR A 9 16.54 20.64 50.56
N GLU A 10 17.84 20.45 50.84
CA GLU A 10 18.74 19.69 49.96
C GLU A 10 18.40 18.20 49.87
N GLU A 11 18.02 17.58 50.98
CA GLU A 11 17.58 16.16 51.02
C GLU A 11 16.25 15.99 50.29
N MET A 12 15.34 16.95 50.43
CA MET A 12 14.07 16.97 49.71
C MET A 12 14.29 17.10 48.19
N LEU A 13 15.19 17.99 47.77
CA LEU A 13 15.55 18.13 46.35
C LEU A 13 16.18 16.86 45.77
N LEU A 14 17.06 16.19 46.53
CA LEU A 14 17.67 14.94 46.11
C LEU A 14 16.61 13.83 45.96
N TYR A 15 15.69 13.72 46.92
CA TYR A 15 14.59 12.77 46.88
C TYR A 15 13.67 13.02 45.67
N ILE A 16 13.30 14.28 45.41
CA ILE A 16 12.48 14.66 44.26
C ILE A 16 13.20 14.31 42.96
N LYS A 17 14.48 14.66 42.80
CA LYS A 17 15.26 14.31 41.59
C LYS A 17 15.27 12.79 41.35
N LYS A 18 15.46 12.00 42.40
CA LYS A 18 15.52 10.54 42.30
C LYS A 18 14.18 9.93 41.90
N ALA A 19 13.08 10.39 42.53
CA ALA A 19 11.73 9.97 42.21
C ALA A 19 11.32 10.36 40.77
N VAL A 20 11.70 11.57 40.32
CA VAL A 20 11.51 12.01 38.93
C VAL A 20 12.27 11.11 37.97
N GLN A 21 13.54 10.80 38.25
CA GLN A 21 14.38 9.93 37.42
C GLN A 21 13.81 8.50 37.31
N GLU A 22 13.36 7.92 38.42
CA GLU A 22 12.75 6.58 38.44
C GLU A 22 11.43 6.55 37.65
N THR A 23 10.61 7.58 37.80
CA THR A 23 9.36 7.73 37.02
C THR A 23 9.67 7.88 35.53
N LEU A 24 10.69 8.67 35.18
CA LEU A 24 11.13 8.85 33.79
C LEU A 24 11.59 7.51 33.18
N ASN A 25 12.40 6.75 33.91
CA ASN A 25 12.88 5.44 33.48
C ASN A 25 11.73 4.43 33.31
N GLN A 26 10.73 4.45 34.19
CA GLN A 26 9.54 3.61 34.04
C GLN A 26 8.70 4.03 32.83
N ILE A 27 8.51 5.33 32.59
CA ILE A 27 7.81 5.83 31.40
C ILE A 27 8.56 5.38 30.14
N LEU A 28 9.87 5.59 30.07
CA LEU A 28 10.68 5.17 28.92
C LEU A 28 10.60 3.67 28.64
N LYS A 29 10.59 2.85 29.70
CA LYS A 29 10.43 1.39 29.58
C LYS A 29 9.03 0.98 29.13
N ASN A 30 8.00 1.74 29.53
CA ASN A 30 6.61 1.51 29.14
C ASN A 30 6.27 2.02 27.73
N LEU A 31 7.13 2.83 27.11
CA LEU A 31 6.87 3.42 25.79
C LEU A 31 7.07 2.45 24.61
N ASN A 32 7.39 1.17 24.85
CA ASN A 32 7.61 0.12 23.85
C ASN A 32 8.45 0.59 22.63
N LEU A 33 9.45 1.42 22.89
CA LEU A 33 10.26 2.07 21.86
C LEU A 33 11.01 1.04 21.01
N ASP A 34 11.45 -0.06 21.61
CA ASP A 34 12.19 -1.13 20.93
C ASP A 34 11.33 -1.82 19.85
N GLU A 35 10.05 -2.09 20.15
CA GLU A 35 9.10 -2.65 19.19
C GLU A 35 8.81 -1.63 18.06
N THR A 36 8.61 -0.36 18.42
CA THR A 36 8.36 0.72 17.45
C THR A 36 9.55 0.88 16.50
N ILE A 37 10.78 0.90 17.01
CA ILE A 37 12.02 1.02 16.22
C ILE A 37 12.18 -0.19 15.31
N THR A 38 12.02 -1.40 15.84
CA THR A 38 12.15 -2.65 15.06
C THR A 38 11.14 -2.68 13.92
N THR A 39 9.89 -2.32 14.20
CA THR A 39 8.83 -2.24 13.18
C THR A 39 9.18 -1.20 12.12
N LEU A 40 9.63 -0.01 12.54
CA LEU A 40 9.99 1.11 11.67
C LEU A 40 11.15 0.76 10.73
N GLN A 41 12.16 0.03 11.22
CA GLN A 41 13.30 -0.46 10.44
C GLN A 41 12.91 -1.54 9.42
N SER A 42 11.79 -2.24 9.62
CA SER A 42 11.32 -3.27 8.69
C SER A 42 10.62 -2.71 7.44
N TYR A 43 10.01 -1.52 7.52
CA TYR A 43 9.22 -0.94 6.43
C TYR A 43 10.00 -0.72 5.13
N PRO A 44 11.25 -0.19 5.12
CA PRO A 44 12.00 -0.01 3.87
C PRO A 44 12.13 -1.30 3.06
N ALA A 45 12.41 -2.43 3.72
CA ALA A 45 12.50 -3.73 3.06
C ALA A 45 11.14 -4.21 2.53
N LYS A 46 10.06 -4.06 3.33
CA LYS A 46 8.69 -4.40 2.92
C LYS A 46 8.22 -3.57 1.72
N ILE A 47 8.44 -2.26 1.77
CA ILE A 47 8.13 -1.31 0.69
C ILE A 47 8.87 -1.70 -0.58
N LYS A 48 10.18 -1.98 -0.50
CA LYS A 48 10.97 -2.39 -1.66
C LYS A 48 10.48 -3.72 -2.26
N ALA A 49 10.15 -4.70 -1.42
CA ALA A 49 9.60 -5.98 -1.88
C ALA A 49 8.24 -5.77 -2.59
N GLN A 50 7.38 -4.92 -2.03
CA GLN A 50 6.08 -4.61 -2.62
C GLN A 50 6.21 -3.82 -3.93
N GLN A 51 7.12 -2.85 -4.02
CA GLN A 51 7.43 -2.14 -5.26
C GLN A 51 7.91 -3.10 -6.36
N THR A 52 8.76 -4.07 -6.01
CA THR A 52 9.23 -5.10 -6.95
C THR A 52 8.07 -5.93 -7.48
N THR A 53 7.17 -6.33 -6.58
CA THR A 53 5.94 -7.05 -6.93
C THR A 53 5.05 -6.23 -7.86
N LEU A 54 4.85 -4.94 -7.55
CA LEU A 54 4.05 -4.03 -8.37
C LEU A 54 4.62 -3.87 -9.78
N ILE A 55 5.94 -3.74 -9.92
CA ILE A 55 6.61 -3.64 -11.23
C ILE A 55 6.41 -4.93 -12.04
N SER A 56 6.51 -6.10 -11.39
CA SER A 56 6.27 -7.38 -12.05
C SER A 56 4.83 -7.48 -12.55
N LEU A 57 3.86 -7.15 -11.69
CA LEU A 57 2.44 -7.17 -12.03
C LEU A 57 2.08 -6.15 -13.10
N GLN A 58 2.74 -4.98 -13.12
CA GLN A 58 2.55 -3.99 -14.17
C GLN A 58 2.91 -4.55 -15.55
N ARG A 59 4.06 -5.25 -15.65
CA ARG A 59 4.47 -5.89 -16.89
C ARG A 59 3.50 -6.98 -17.31
N SER A 60 3.10 -7.84 -16.38
CA SER A 60 2.09 -8.88 -16.64
C SER A 60 0.76 -8.30 -17.08
N LEU A 61 0.35 -7.14 -16.54
CA LEU A 61 -0.86 -6.44 -16.94
C LEU A 61 -0.76 -5.90 -18.37
N GLU A 62 0.38 -5.30 -18.72
CA GLU A 62 0.66 -4.83 -20.08
C GLU A 62 0.65 -5.99 -21.09
N ASP A 63 1.25 -7.13 -20.73
CA ASP A 63 1.28 -8.33 -21.56
C ASP A 63 -0.13 -8.93 -21.75
N ALA A 64 -0.88 -9.12 -20.65
CA ALA A 64 -2.25 -9.64 -20.71
C ALA A 64 -3.20 -8.70 -21.47
N LYS A 65 -2.98 -7.39 -21.38
CA LYS A 65 -3.72 -6.41 -22.16
C LYS A 65 -3.42 -6.54 -23.65
N LEU A 66 -2.13 -6.68 -24.01
CA LEU A 66 -1.73 -6.82 -25.40
C LEU A 66 -2.35 -8.08 -26.02
N GLU A 67 -2.30 -9.21 -25.30
CA GLU A 67 -2.92 -10.47 -25.73
C GLU A 67 -4.42 -10.31 -25.98
N LEU A 68 -5.14 -9.69 -25.03
CA LEU A 68 -6.57 -9.42 -25.19
C LEU A 68 -6.86 -8.53 -26.40
N GLU A 69 -6.07 -7.47 -26.63
CA GLU A 69 -6.24 -6.57 -27.77
C GLU A 69 -5.91 -7.24 -29.10
N THR A 70 -4.94 -8.15 -29.14
CA THR A 70 -4.65 -8.97 -30.34
C THR A 70 -5.85 -9.83 -30.70
N ILE A 71 -6.42 -10.57 -29.75
CA ILE A 71 -7.59 -11.42 -30.00
C ILE A 71 -8.81 -10.57 -30.43
N LYS A 72 -8.99 -9.40 -29.82
CA LYS A 72 -10.04 -8.45 -30.26
C LYS A 72 -9.84 -8.04 -31.72
N ALA A 73 -8.61 -7.67 -32.08
CA ALA A 73 -8.29 -7.23 -33.43
C ALA A 73 -8.56 -8.34 -34.46
N ASP A 74 -8.24 -9.59 -34.14
CA ASP A 74 -8.50 -10.74 -35.01
C ASP A 74 -10.00 -10.93 -35.24
N ILE A 75 -10.82 -10.89 -34.18
CA ILE A 75 -12.28 -10.98 -34.30
C ILE A 75 -12.84 -9.83 -35.16
N ILE A 76 -12.36 -8.60 -34.95
CA ILE A 76 -12.80 -7.43 -35.71
C ILE A 76 -12.39 -7.53 -37.19
N ALA A 77 -11.20 -8.05 -37.47
CA ALA A 77 -10.72 -8.28 -38.83
C ALA A 77 -11.62 -9.30 -39.55
N ASP A 78 -11.94 -10.42 -38.90
CA ASP A 78 -12.84 -11.44 -39.44
C ASP A 78 -14.26 -10.92 -39.70
N ILE A 79 -14.77 -10.07 -38.81
CA ILE A 79 -16.07 -9.41 -38.99
C ILE A 79 -16.02 -8.47 -40.20
N SER A 80 -14.95 -7.69 -40.33
CA SER A 80 -14.79 -6.70 -41.40
C SER A 80 -14.60 -7.36 -42.77
N ALA A 81 -13.96 -8.53 -42.81
CA ALA A 81 -13.76 -9.32 -44.02
C ALA A 81 -14.98 -10.16 -44.42
N ALA A 82 -15.98 -10.31 -43.55
CA ALA A 82 -17.16 -11.12 -43.84
C ALA A 82 -18.01 -10.49 -44.96
N VAL A 83 -18.18 -11.24 -46.06
CA VAL A 83 -19.04 -10.87 -47.21
C VAL A 83 -20.20 -11.84 -47.35
N GLY A 84 -21.36 -11.33 -47.79
CA GLY A 84 -22.52 -12.15 -48.15
C GLY A 84 -22.41 -12.74 -49.55
N GLU A 85 -23.41 -13.53 -49.97
CA GLU A 85 -23.46 -14.20 -51.28
C GLU A 85 -23.37 -13.25 -52.48
N ASN A 86 -23.76 -11.99 -52.30
CA ASN A 86 -23.69 -10.93 -53.30
C ASN A 86 -22.34 -10.20 -53.33
N GLY A 87 -21.34 -10.67 -52.58
CA GLY A 87 -20.02 -10.06 -52.45
C GLY A 87 -19.98 -8.75 -51.66
N LYS A 88 -21.11 -8.31 -51.08
CA LYS A 88 -21.16 -7.10 -50.23
C LYS A 88 -20.81 -7.45 -48.78
N PRO A 89 -20.26 -6.50 -48.00
CA PRO A 89 -19.99 -6.71 -46.58
C PRO A 89 -21.25 -7.18 -45.83
N LEU A 90 -21.11 -8.23 -45.03
CA LEU A 90 -22.18 -8.77 -44.20
C LEU A 90 -22.55 -7.79 -43.08
N PHE A 91 -21.56 -7.04 -42.57
CA PHE A 91 -21.71 -6.02 -41.52
C PHE A 91 -21.30 -4.65 -42.05
N SER A 92 -22.22 -3.99 -42.74
CA SER A 92 -21.96 -2.78 -43.53
C SER A 92 -21.73 -1.49 -42.74
N ASN A 93 -22.07 -1.47 -41.45
CA ASN A 93 -21.89 -0.29 -40.59
C ASN A 93 -21.29 -0.66 -39.23
N GLU A 94 -20.79 0.36 -38.53
CA GLU A 94 -20.09 0.20 -37.25
C GLU A 94 -20.96 -0.45 -36.18
N LYS A 95 -22.24 -0.06 -36.09
CA LYS A 95 -23.17 -0.63 -35.10
C LYS A 95 -23.41 -2.12 -35.33
N ALA A 96 -23.45 -2.57 -36.58
CA ALA A 96 -23.58 -3.98 -36.94
C ALA A 96 -22.30 -4.76 -36.62
N ARG A 97 -21.12 -4.16 -36.86
CA ARG A 97 -19.83 -4.78 -36.49
C ARG A 97 -19.68 -4.92 -34.98
N GLU A 98 -20.03 -3.89 -34.22
CA GLU A 98 -19.99 -3.91 -32.75
C GLU A 98 -20.93 -4.99 -32.17
N ALA A 99 -22.18 -5.05 -32.67
CA ALA A 99 -23.14 -6.06 -32.23
C ALA A 99 -22.64 -7.49 -32.53
N GLU A 100 -22.03 -7.68 -33.70
CA GLU A 100 -21.45 -8.97 -34.07
C GLU A 100 -20.20 -9.30 -33.25
N PHE A 101 -19.35 -8.30 -32.96
CA PHE A 101 -18.19 -8.47 -32.09
C PHE A 101 -18.64 -8.99 -30.72
N VAL A 102 -19.63 -8.34 -30.10
CA VAL A 102 -20.19 -8.79 -28.81
C VAL A 102 -20.69 -10.24 -28.89
N ARG A 103 -21.35 -10.61 -29.99
CA ARG A 103 -21.83 -11.99 -30.20
C ARG A 103 -20.68 -12.98 -30.29
N ARG A 104 -19.69 -12.71 -31.13
CA ARG A 104 -18.53 -13.60 -31.36
C ARG A 104 -17.64 -13.69 -30.13
N ALA A 105 -17.35 -12.56 -29.49
CA ALA A 105 -16.56 -12.46 -28.28
C ALA A 105 -17.18 -13.27 -27.13
N LYS A 106 -18.51 -13.28 -27.00
CA LYS A 106 -19.21 -14.10 -26.00
C LYS A 106 -19.04 -15.61 -26.21
N SER A 107 -18.86 -16.04 -27.45
CA SER A 107 -18.71 -17.45 -27.83
C SER A 107 -17.28 -17.90 -28.08
N SER A 108 -16.30 -16.99 -28.14
CA SER A 108 -14.88 -17.32 -28.34
C SER A 108 -14.25 -17.71 -26.99
N PRO A 109 -13.82 -18.98 -26.82
CA PRO A 109 -13.10 -19.39 -25.62
C PRO A 109 -11.82 -18.58 -25.40
N GLU A 110 -11.09 -18.29 -26.48
CA GLU A 110 -9.82 -17.57 -26.46
C GLU A 110 -10.01 -16.15 -25.93
N TYR A 111 -11.04 -15.44 -26.42
CA TYR A 111 -11.36 -14.10 -25.94
C TYR A 111 -11.79 -14.12 -24.47
N GLN A 112 -12.61 -15.09 -24.06
CA GLN A 112 -13.06 -15.19 -22.66
C GLN A 112 -11.90 -15.52 -21.72
N GLU A 113 -10.99 -16.39 -22.13
CA GLU A 113 -9.79 -16.73 -21.38
C GLU A 113 -8.87 -15.51 -21.23
N ALA A 114 -8.54 -14.82 -22.33
CA ALA A 114 -7.72 -13.62 -22.29
C ALA A 114 -8.36 -12.50 -21.46
N LEU A 115 -9.68 -12.31 -21.56
CA LEU A 115 -10.41 -11.33 -20.73
C LEU A 115 -10.36 -11.69 -19.25
N SER A 116 -10.51 -12.98 -18.92
CA SER A 116 -10.41 -13.46 -17.55
C SER A 116 -8.99 -13.28 -16.99
N ASN A 117 -7.97 -13.60 -17.78
CA ASN A 117 -6.57 -13.41 -17.41
C ASN A 117 -6.25 -11.92 -17.18
N TYR A 118 -6.63 -11.05 -18.12
CA TYR A 118 -6.46 -9.60 -17.99
C TYR A 118 -7.08 -9.07 -16.68
N ARG A 119 -8.33 -9.47 -16.37
CA ARG A 119 -9.00 -9.06 -15.13
C ARG A 119 -8.31 -9.56 -13.87
N ALA A 120 -7.90 -10.82 -13.84
CA ALA A 120 -7.21 -11.39 -12.68
C ALA A 120 -5.88 -10.69 -12.40
N VAL A 121 -5.13 -10.35 -13.46
CA VAL A 121 -3.87 -9.60 -13.34
C VAL A 121 -4.12 -8.14 -12.96
N GLU A 122 -5.16 -7.51 -13.51
CA GLU A 122 -5.58 -6.15 -13.15
C GLU A 122 -5.95 -6.05 -11.67
N ASP A 123 -6.74 -6.99 -11.17
CA ASP A 123 -7.11 -7.08 -9.75
C ASP A 123 -5.86 -7.23 -8.86
N SER A 124 -4.96 -8.15 -9.23
CA SER A 124 -3.70 -8.36 -8.50
C SER A 124 -2.81 -7.11 -8.50
N TYR A 125 -2.72 -6.41 -9.64
CA TYR A 125 -1.98 -5.15 -9.76
C TYR A 125 -2.57 -4.06 -8.85
N ASN A 126 -3.90 -3.92 -8.86
CA ASN A 126 -4.59 -2.94 -8.03
C ASN A 126 -4.44 -3.23 -6.53
N GLU A 127 -4.54 -4.49 -6.13
CA GLU A 127 -4.29 -4.93 -4.76
C GLU A 127 -2.84 -4.64 -4.33
N ALA A 128 -1.88 -4.92 -5.20
CA ALA A 128 -0.48 -4.65 -4.94
C ALA A 128 -0.20 -3.14 -4.77
N LYS A 129 -0.88 -2.30 -5.54
CA LYS A 129 -0.82 -0.84 -5.42
C LYS A 129 -1.41 -0.36 -4.09
N PHE A 130 -2.61 -0.85 -3.73
CA PHE A 130 -3.25 -0.53 -2.46
C PHE A 130 -2.36 -0.93 -1.27
N THR A 131 -1.77 -2.12 -1.31
CA THR A 131 -0.85 -2.61 -0.28
C THR A 131 0.38 -1.72 -0.15
N LEU A 132 0.94 -1.24 -1.26
CA LEU A 132 2.07 -0.31 -1.24
C LEU A 132 1.70 1.02 -0.57
N ASP A 133 0.55 1.59 -0.92
CA ASP A 133 0.03 2.82 -0.32
C ASP A 133 -0.20 2.64 1.19
N GLN A 134 -0.75 1.49 1.59
CA GLN A 134 -0.92 1.14 3.00
C GLN A 134 0.44 1.12 3.73
N LEU A 135 1.46 0.45 3.18
CA LEU A 135 2.79 0.41 3.79
C LEU A 135 3.41 1.81 3.96
N TYR A 136 3.23 2.71 2.99
CA TYR A 136 3.70 4.09 3.11
C TYR A 136 2.96 4.89 4.18
N ASN A 137 1.64 4.70 4.26
CA ASN A 137 0.81 5.35 5.27
C ASN A 137 1.17 4.86 6.68
N GLU A 138 1.30 3.55 6.87
CA GLU A 138 1.73 2.94 8.12
C GLU A 138 3.13 3.41 8.52
N PHE A 139 4.10 3.39 7.59
CA PHE A 139 5.45 3.88 7.86
C PHE A 139 5.44 5.37 8.28
N SER A 140 4.62 6.18 7.62
CA SER A 140 4.49 7.60 7.95
C SER A 140 3.85 7.83 9.32
N ALA A 141 2.80 7.06 9.65
CA ALA A 141 2.18 7.09 10.97
C ALA A 141 3.18 6.70 12.08
N GLN A 142 3.95 5.63 11.87
CA GLN A 142 4.96 5.16 12.84
C GLN A 142 6.07 6.20 13.06
N LYS A 143 6.54 6.87 12.00
CA LYS A 143 7.48 8.00 12.13
C LYS A 143 6.89 9.15 12.96
N ALA A 144 5.62 9.49 12.74
CA ALA A 144 4.95 10.56 13.48
C ALA A 144 4.81 10.21 14.98
N ILE A 145 4.45 8.97 15.29
CA ILE A 145 4.40 8.46 16.68
C ILE A 145 5.78 8.57 17.33
N LEU A 146 6.83 8.06 16.69
CA LEU A 146 8.20 8.12 17.23
C LEU A 146 8.65 9.56 17.47
N ALA A 147 8.37 10.48 16.54
CA ALA A 147 8.68 11.90 16.70
C ALA A 147 7.93 12.54 17.88
N ALA A 148 6.65 12.20 18.07
CA ALA A 148 5.86 12.68 19.20
C ALA A 148 6.40 12.13 20.54
N LEU A 149 6.80 10.85 20.58
CA LEU A 149 7.43 10.24 21.75
C LEU A 149 8.77 10.92 22.09
N ALA A 150 9.63 11.14 21.10
CA ALA A 150 10.89 11.85 21.29
C ALA A 150 10.67 13.28 21.82
N ALA A 151 9.68 14.00 21.28
CA ALA A 151 9.32 15.33 21.76
C ALA A 151 8.84 15.31 23.22
N LYS A 152 8.04 14.31 23.61
CA LYS A 152 7.58 14.13 25.00
C LYS A 152 8.75 13.84 25.94
N VAL A 153 9.68 12.99 25.54
CA VAL A 153 10.90 12.69 26.33
C VAL A 153 11.76 13.93 26.49
N ASN A 154 12.00 14.69 25.43
CA ASN A 154 12.79 15.93 25.49
C ASN A 154 12.15 16.96 26.43
N PHE A 155 10.82 17.13 26.36
CA PHE A 155 10.07 18.00 27.26
C PHE A 155 10.23 17.57 28.73
N LEU A 156 10.07 16.27 29.03
CA LEU A 156 10.20 15.75 30.39
C LEU A 156 11.64 15.80 30.92
N ALA A 157 12.64 15.66 30.05
CA ALA A 157 14.05 15.76 30.40
C ALA A 157 14.52 17.22 30.63
N GLY A 158 13.65 18.21 30.39
CA GLY A 158 14.01 19.63 30.48
C GLY A 158 15.03 20.06 29.41
N ILE A 159 15.19 19.27 28.34
CA ILE A 159 16.08 19.59 27.22
C ILE A 159 15.25 20.42 26.23
N PRO A 160 15.48 21.74 26.11
CA PRO A 160 14.78 22.55 25.11
C PRO A 160 15.16 22.05 23.71
N LYS A 161 14.18 22.00 22.80
CA LYS A 161 14.40 21.66 21.38
C LYS A 161 15.47 22.59 20.81
N ILE A 162 16.56 22.03 20.28
CA ILE A 162 17.50 22.69 19.36
C ILE A 162 16.93 22.53 17.95
#